data_AF-A0A7C3A2N5-F1
#
_entry.id   AF-A0A7C3A2N5-F1
#
_cell.length_a   1.000
_cell.length_b   1.000
_cell.length_c   1.000
_cell.angle_alpha   90.00
_cell.angle_beta   90.00
_cell.angle_gamma   90.00
#
_symmetry.space_group_name_H-M   'P 1'
#
loop_
_entity.id
_entity.type
_entity.pdbx_description
1 polymer ?
#
loop_
_entity_poly.entity_id
_entity_poly.type
_entity_poly.pdbx_seq_one_letter_code
_entity_poly.pdbx_strand_id
1 'polypeptide(L)' 'MVEMSLGPIPWQLGNIQGPKTAKVINNARVVLARLKRKKNPILIVGPNITREVEGKKLIEYAIEMGKAGIPIVATAHVVK' A
#
# COMPACT_ATOMS: atom_id res chain seq x y z
N MET A 1 16.36 21.57 21.37
CA MET A 1 17.34 21.66 20.27
C MET A 1 16.62 21.20 19.03
N VAL A 2 16.17 22.14 18.18
CA VAL A 2 15.37 21.83 16.99
C VAL A 2 16.35 21.37 15.92
N GLU A 3 16.25 20.11 15.51
CA GLU A 3 17.03 19.57 14.40
C GLU A 3 16.57 20.28 13.12
N MET A 4 17.42 21.18 12.66
CA MET A 4 17.24 21.96 11.44
C MET A 4 17.32 21.00 10.26
N SER A 5 16.19 20.72 9.60
CA SER A 5 16.17 19.80 8.46
C SER A 5 17.02 20.40 7.33
N LEU A 6 18.16 19.76 7.05
CA LEU A 6 18.93 19.98 5.84
C LEU A 6 17.96 19.96 4.64
N GLY A 7 17.93 21.04 3.87
CA GLY A 7 17.10 21.14 2.67
C GLY A 7 17.36 19.97 1.71
N PRO A 8 16.37 19.59 0.88
CA PRO A 8 16.46 18.41 0.04
C PRO A 8 17.70 18.47 -0.86
N ILE A 9 18.49 17.41 -0.78
CA ILE A 9 19.71 17.18 -1.57
C ILE A 9 19.34 17.17 -3.07
N PRO A 10 20.18 17.68 -3.99
CA PRO A 10 19.75 18.06 -5.36
C PRO A 10 19.10 16.95 -6.19
N TRP A 11 19.41 15.68 -5.94
CA TRP A 11 18.79 14.53 -6.62
C TRP A 11 17.39 14.17 -6.09
N GLN A 12 16.97 14.74 -4.96
CA GLN A 12 15.65 14.54 -4.36
C GLN A 12 14.64 15.62 -4.74
N LEU A 13 15.03 16.66 -5.50
CA LEU A 13 14.10 17.70 -5.95
C LEU A 13 12.91 17.12 -6.75
N GLY A 14 13.15 16.06 -7.53
CA GLY A 14 12.09 15.32 -8.25
C GLY A 14 11.20 14.45 -7.37
N ASN A 15 11.55 14.27 -6.09
CA ASN A 15 10.81 13.48 -5.11
C ASN A 15 10.07 14.35 -4.08
N ILE A 16 10.04 15.68 -4.29
CA ILE A 16 9.23 16.59 -3.48
C ILE A 16 7.77 16.33 -3.84
N GLN A 17 7.07 15.63 -2.95
CA GLN A 17 5.64 15.46 -3.05
C GLN A 17 4.95 16.82 -3.16
N GLY A 18 4.09 16.97 -4.18
CA GLY A 18 3.33 18.20 -4.38
C GLY A 18 2.36 18.48 -3.23
N PRO A 19 1.61 19.59 -3.28
CA PRO A 19 0.72 20.01 -2.19
C PRO A 19 -0.41 19.00 -1.86
N LYS A 20 -0.65 18.01 -2.72
CA LYS A 20 -1.63 16.95 -2.51
C LYS A 20 -0.91 15.63 -2.24
N THR A 21 -1.07 15.11 -1.03
CA THR A 21 -0.54 13.82 -0.59
C THR A 21 -1.66 12.83 -0.26
N ALA A 22 -1.30 11.56 -0.06
CA ALA A 22 -2.25 10.54 0.37
C ALA A 22 -2.82 10.87 1.75
N LYS A 23 -4.14 10.73 1.90
CA LYS A 23 -4.78 10.85 3.21
C LYS A 23 -4.55 9.58 4.02
N VAL A 24 -4.14 9.74 5.27
CA VAL A 24 -4.06 8.63 6.22
C VAL A 24 -5.47 8.09 6.48
N ILE A 25 -5.65 6.77 6.39
CA ILE A 25 -6.91 6.08 6.66
C ILE A 25 -6.71 5.18 7.88
N ASN A 26 -7.17 5.64 9.04
CA ASN A 26 -7.03 4.88 10.30
C ASN A 26 -8.15 3.86 10.52
N ASN A 27 -9.22 3.90 9.72
CA ASN A 27 -10.40 3.07 9.92
C ASN A 27 -10.64 2.14 8.73
N ALA A 28 -10.51 0.84 8.96
CA ALA A 28 -10.72 -0.21 7.97
C ALA A 28 -12.14 -0.18 7.35
N ARG A 29 -13.17 0.26 8.10
CA ARG A 29 -14.55 0.36 7.58
C ARG A 29 -14.66 1.35 6.43
N VAL A 30 -13.84 2.40 6.43
CA VAL A 30 -13.81 3.39 5.34
C VAL A 30 -13.27 2.75 4.07
N VAL A 31 -12.22 1.92 4.17
CA VAL A 31 -11.66 1.18 3.05
C VAL A 31 -12.68 0.18 2.51
N LEU A 32 -13.32 -0.59 3.40
CA LEU A 32 -14.36 -1.55 3.03
C LEU A 32 -15.55 -0.88 2.32
N ALA A 33 -16.04 0.24 2.84
CA ALA A 33 -17.12 0.99 2.22
C ALA A 33 -16.74 1.52 0.83
N ARG A 34 -15.49 1.99 0.65
CA ARG A 34 -14.98 2.39 -0.66
C ARG A 34 -14.90 1.21 -1.62
N LEU A 35 -14.40 0.08 -1.15
CA LEU A 35 -14.23 -1.13 -1.95
C LEU A 35 -15.57 -1.67 -2.44
N LYS A 36 -16.58 -1.78 -1.54
CA LYS A 36 -17.94 -2.22 -1.88
C LYS A 36 -18.64 -1.32 -2.89
N ARG A 37 -18.32 -0.02 -2.90
CA ARG A 37 -18.89 0.95 -3.86
C ARG A 37 -18.22 0.89 -5.24
N LYS A 38 -17.02 0.33 -5.35
CA LYS A 38 -16.29 0.28 -6.61
C LYS A 38 -16.74 -0.93 -7.42
N LYS A 39 -17.11 -0.70 -8.68
CA LYS A 39 -17.56 -1.75 -9.61
C LYS A 39 -16.46 -2.76 -9.93
N ASN A 40 -15.24 -2.27 -10.15
CA ASN A 40 -14.08 -3.07 -10.56
C ASN A 40 -12.87 -2.73 -9.67
N PRO A 41 -12.81 -3.26 -8.44
CA PRO A 41 -11.61 -3.12 -7.61
C PRO A 41 -10.46 -3.96 -8.16
N ILE A 42 -9.23 -3.57 -7.87
CA ILE A 42 -8.02 -4.34 -8.19
C ILE A 42 -7.06 -4.28 -7.02
N LEU A 43 -6.44 -5.42 -6.69
CA LEU A 43 -5.40 -5.51 -5.66
C LEU A 43 -4.05 -5.72 -6.34
N ILE A 44 -3.16 -4.74 -6.20
CA ILE A 44 -1.80 -4.82 -6.72
C ILE A 44 -0.88 -5.30 -5.60
N VAL A 45 -0.19 -6.42 -5.82
CA VAL A 45 0.69 -7.07 -4.85
C VAL A 45 2.13 -7.01 -5.33
N GLY A 46 2.99 -6.38 -4.53
CA GLY A 46 4.41 -6.27 -4.77
C GLY A 46 5.24 -7.38 -4.10
N PRO A 47 6.58 -7.37 -4.29
CA PRO A 47 7.47 -8.43 -3.80
C PRO A 47 7.59 -8.48 -2.27
N ASN A 48 7.38 -7.34 -1.59
CA ASN A 48 7.45 -7.22 -0.12
C ASN A 48 6.27 -7.86 0.62
N ILE A 49 5.43 -8.65 -0.06
CA ILE A 49 4.27 -9.34 0.53
C ILE A 49 4.66 -10.51 1.44
N THR A 50 5.92 -10.96 1.38
CA THR A 50 6.45 -12.03 2.24
C THR A 50 6.65 -11.58 3.70
N ARG A 51 6.55 -10.28 3.99
CA ARG A 51 6.65 -9.75 5.35
C ARG A 51 5.47 -10.19 6.23
N GLU A 52 5.75 -10.25 7.53
CA GLU A 52 4.78 -10.57 8.55
C GLU A 52 4.30 -9.28 9.23
N VAL A 53 3.01 -9.23 9.53
CA VAL A 53 2.39 -8.16 10.32
C VAL A 53 1.53 -8.83 11.38
N GLU A 54 1.76 -8.49 12.64
CA GLU A 54 0.97 -9.00 13.78
C GLU A 54 0.87 -10.53 13.84
N GLY A 55 1.94 -11.27 13.49
CA GLY A 55 1.95 -12.73 13.55
C GLY A 55 1.43 -13.44 12.28
N LYS A 56 0.98 -12.69 11.26
CA LYS A 56 0.38 -13.25 10.04
C LYS A 56 1.11 -12.76 8.79
N LYS A 57 1.34 -13.65 7.82
CA LYS A 57 2.01 -13.28 6.57
C LYS A 57 1.05 -12.46 5.71
N LEU A 58 1.52 -11.37 5.11
CA LEU A 58 0.66 -10.53 4.27
C LEU A 58 0.09 -11.25 3.06
N ILE A 59 0.78 -12.30 2.60
CA ILE A 59 0.30 -13.14 1.51
C ILE A 59 -1.03 -13.83 1.85
N GLU A 60 -1.26 -14.17 3.11
CA GLU A 60 -2.50 -14.82 3.55
C GLU A 60 -3.69 -13.87 3.42
N TYR A 61 -3.52 -12.60 3.81
CA TYR A 61 -4.54 -11.57 3.60
C TYR A 61 -4.81 -11.32 2.11
N ALA A 62 -3.77 -11.34 1.27
CA ALA A 62 -3.94 -11.20 -0.17
C ALA A 62 -4.76 -12.38 -0.75
N ILE A 63 -4.50 -13.61 -0.29
CA ILE A 63 -5.28 -14.80 -0.68
C ILE A 63 -6.73 -14.67 -0.23
N GLU A 64 -6.98 -14.22 1.01
CA GLU A 64 -8.34 -13.98 1.51
C GLU A 64 -9.09 -12.93 0.67
N MET A 65 -8.41 -11.86 0.26
CA MET A 65 -8.96 -10.83 -0.63
C MET A 65 -9.27 -11.37 -2.04
N GLY A 66 -8.42 -12.25 -2.57
CA GLY A 66 -8.66 -12.93 -3.84
C GLY A 66 -9.88 -13.86 -3.77
N LYS A 67 -10.01 -14.63 -2.68
CA LYS A 67 -11.19 -15.47 -2.41
C LYS A 67 -12.47 -14.65 -2.26
N ALA A 68 -12.38 -13.41 -1.78
CA ALA A 68 -13.49 -12.46 -1.71
C ALA A 68 -13.88 -11.86 -3.08
N GLY A 69 -13.23 -12.28 -4.17
CA GLY A 69 -13.57 -11.88 -5.55
C GLY A 69 -12.83 -10.64 -6.05
N ILE A 70 -11.76 -10.20 -5.38
CA ILE A 70 -10.95 -9.07 -5.84
C ILE A 70 -9.86 -9.59 -6.78
N PRO A 71 -9.79 -9.12 -8.03
CA PRO A 71 -8.70 -9.44 -8.95
C PRO A 71 -7.35 -9.02 -8.38
N ILE A 72 -6.39 -9.95 -8.39
CA ILE A 72 -5.03 -9.73 -7.90
C ILE A 72 -4.07 -9.60 -9.08
N VAL A 73 -3.26 -8.54 -9.09
CA VAL A 73 -2.13 -8.37 -10.00
C VAL A 73 -0.84 -8.44 -9.20
N ALA A 74 -0.04 -9.47 -9.44
CA ALA A 74 1.29 -9.61 -8.85
C ALA A 74 2.32 -8.92 -9.74
N THR A 75 2.96 -7.85 -9.25
CA THR A 75 3.89 -7.03 -10.04
C THR A 75 5.35 -7.44 -9.90
N ALA A 76 5.66 -8.47 -9.11
CA ALA A 76 7.02 -8.98 -8.96
C ALA A 76 7.03 -10.49 -8.71
N HIS A 77 8.15 -11.13 -9.02
CA HIS A 77 8.42 -12.51 -8.65
C HIS A 77 8.42 -12.63 -7.13
N VAL A 78 7.41 -13.30 -6.58
CA VAL A 78 7.34 -13.67 -5.15
C VAL A 78 8.34 -14.81 -4.84
N VAL A 79 9.05 -15.30 -5.86
CA VAL A 79 9.94 -16.46 -5.82
C VAL A 79 11.33 -16.02 -6.32
N LYS A 80 12.34 -16.22 -5.46
CA LYS A 80 13.71 -16.50 -5.90
C LYS A 80 13.88 -18.01 -5.86
#